data_AF-A0A4R9G854-F1
#
_entry.id   AF-A0A4R9G854-F1
#
_cell.length_a   1.000
_cell.length_b   1.000
_cell.length_c   1.000
_cell.angle_alpha   90.00
_cell.angle_beta   90.00
_cell.angle_gamma   90.00
#
_symmetry.space_group_name_H-M   'P 1'
#
loop_
_entity.id
_entity.type
_entity.pdbx_description
1 polymer ?
#
loop_
_entity_poly.entity_id
_entity_poly.type
_entity_poly.pdbx_seq_one_letter_code
_entity_poly.pdbx_strand_id
1 'polypeptide(L)'
;MKLKDYTLLRSILTAGMALFCLSLPLWEELDQTGLILSIVIGLAFAFFSYRMFKNLKNIREEEQAYVPPLDATVEEKITYYKKILYLSVVIFPLLSIIIILDLNSLESGSVESVRIWAPVAFMYEQFGYWAAILAAPILGILVISGLLRVIRLLRSENKV
;
A
#
# COMPACT_ATOMS: atom_id res chain seq x y z
N MET A 1 -6.51 7.18 -7.36
CA MET A 1 -7.55 7.33 -6.33
C MET A 1 -7.14 8.47 -5.42
N LYS A 2 -7.96 9.50 -5.21
CA LYS A 2 -7.55 10.70 -4.45
C LYS A 2 -7.34 10.33 -2.97
N LEU A 3 -6.43 11.01 -2.26
CA LEU A 3 -6.13 10.71 -0.84
C LEU A 3 -7.39 10.78 0.05
N LYS A 4 -8.31 11.68 -0.28
CA LYS A 4 -9.61 11.80 0.37
C LYS A 4 -10.47 10.56 0.16
N ASP A 5 -10.55 10.04 -1.06
CA ASP A 5 -11.30 8.83 -1.40
C ASP A 5 -10.69 7.60 -0.72
N TYR A 6 -9.37 7.53 -0.64
CA TYR A 6 -8.66 6.47 0.07
C TYR A 6 -8.88 6.51 1.59
N THR A 7 -8.77 7.70 2.19
CA THR A 7 -9.02 7.88 3.62
C THR A 7 -10.48 7.63 3.95
N LEU A 8 -11.40 8.00 3.05
CA LEU A 8 -12.83 7.73 3.17
C LEU A 8 -13.12 6.22 3.11
N LEU A 9 -12.60 5.53 2.08
CA LEU A 9 -12.73 4.08 1.94
C LEU A 9 -12.17 3.35 3.16
N ARG A 10 -10.98 3.75 3.62
CA ARG A 10 -10.34 3.16 4.80
C ARG A 10 -11.12 3.42 6.09
N SER A 11 -11.74 4.60 6.22
CA SER A 11 -12.60 4.95 7.36
C SER A 11 -13.90 4.14 7.37
N ILE A 12 -14.50 3.92 6.19
CA ILE A 12 -15.69 3.08 6.00
C ILE A 12 -15.36 1.61 6.32
N LEU A 13 -14.24 1.09 5.84
CA LEU A 13 -13.80 -0.28 6.13
C LEU A 13 -13.55 -0.49 7.63
N THR A 14 -12.87 0.45 8.30
CA THR A 14 -12.66 0.36 9.75
C THR A 14 -13.96 0.53 10.54
N ALA A 15 -14.90 1.36 10.08
CA ALA A 15 -16.24 1.42 10.68
C ALA A 15 -17.00 0.10 10.50
N GLY A 16 -16.92 -0.52 9.32
CA GLY A 16 -17.51 -1.83 9.04
C GLY A 16 -16.96 -2.92 9.95
N MET A 17 -15.64 -2.96 10.15
CA MET A 17 -15.00 -3.89 11.10
C MET A 17 -15.43 -3.63 12.55
N ALA A 18 -15.56 -2.36 12.95
CA ALA A 18 -16.07 -2.02 14.28
C ALA A 18 -17.51 -2.53 14.48
N LEU A 19 -18.39 -2.27 13.51
CA LEU A 19 -19.78 -2.73 13.54
C LEU A 19 -19.88 -4.25 13.54
N PHE A 20 -19.04 -4.94 12.75
CA PHE A 20 -18.96 -6.39 12.75
C PHE A 20 -18.55 -6.93 14.13
N CYS A 21 -17.45 -6.43 14.71
CA CYS A 21 -17.02 -6.87 16.03
C CYS A 21 -18.05 -6.59 17.12
N LEU A 22 -18.72 -5.44 17.09
CA LEU A 22 -19.75 -5.08 18.06
C LEU A 22 -21.08 -5.82 17.83
N SER A 23 -21.32 -6.33 16.63
CA SER A 23 -22.52 -7.12 16.33
C SER A 23 -22.35 -8.61 16.65
N LEU A 24 -21.12 -9.13 16.77
CA LEU A 24 -20.88 -10.55 17.10
C LEU A 24 -21.70 -11.08 18.30
N PRO A 25 -21.85 -10.35 19.42
CA PRO A 25 -22.65 -10.82 20.56
C PRO A 25 -24.16 -10.96 20.28
N LEU A 26 -24.66 -10.44 19.15
CA LEU A 26 -26.07 -10.52 18.78
C LEU A 26 -26.43 -11.80 18.03
N TRP A 27 -25.46 -12.49 17.44
CA TRP A 27 -25.72 -13.64 16.54
C TRP A 27 -24.90 -14.88 16.90
N GLU A 28 -23.88 -14.76 17.73
CA GLU A 28 -23.01 -15.86 18.15
C GLU A 28 -22.99 -15.98 19.68
N GLU A 29 -23.06 -17.21 20.20
CA GLU A 29 -22.88 -17.48 21.63
C GLU A 29 -21.39 -17.36 22.00
N LEU A 30 -20.99 -16.18 22.45
CA LEU A 30 -19.63 -15.91 22.90
C LEU A 30 -19.46 -16.24 24.38
N ASP A 31 -18.32 -16.84 24.73
CA ASP A 31 -17.88 -16.94 26.12
C ASP A 31 -17.57 -15.53 26.68
N GLN A 32 -17.44 -15.43 28.00
CA GLN A 32 -17.19 -14.15 28.67
C GLN A 32 -15.90 -13.48 28.15
N THR A 33 -14.90 -14.28 27.79
CA THR A 33 -13.64 -13.80 27.19
C THR A 33 -13.85 -13.23 25.79
N GLY A 34 -14.57 -13.94 24.93
CA GLY A 34 -14.91 -13.50 23.57
C GLY A 34 -15.78 -12.25 23.54
N LEU A 35 -16.69 -12.11 24.51
CA LEU A 35 -17.51 -10.90 24.67
C LEU A 35 -16.67 -9.68 25.04
N ILE A 36 -15.75 -9.80 26.02
CA ILE A 36 -14.86 -8.69 26.39
C ILE A 36 -13.94 -8.33 25.22
N LEU A 37 -13.38 -9.33 24.55
CA LEU A 37 -12.47 -9.13 23.42
C LEU A 37 -13.15 -8.42 22.24
N SER A 38 -14.35 -8.86 21.86
CA SER A 38 -15.12 -8.28 20.76
C SER A 38 -15.50 -6.81 21.03
N ILE A 39 -15.89 -6.50 22.27
CA ILE A 39 -16.20 -5.12 22.70
C ILE A 39 -14.93 -4.25 22.65
N VAL A 40 -13.82 -4.70 23.22
CA VAL A 40 -12.56 -3.92 23.25
C VAL A 40 -12.04 -3.66 21.84
N ILE A 41 -12.04 -4.68 20.98
CA ILE A 41 -11.60 -4.55 19.58
C ILE A 41 -12.57 -3.66 18.79
N GLY A 42 -13.88 -3.84 18.97
CA GLY A 42 -14.90 -3.01 18.33
C GLY A 42 -14.78 -1.54 18.69
N LEU A 43 -14.58 -1.22 19.97
CA LEU A 43 -14.35 0.14 20.45
C LEU A 43 -13.03 0.73 19.93
N ALA A 44 -11.96 -0.08 19.85
CA ALA A 44 -10.70 0.37 19.26
C ALA A 44 -10.87 0.74 17.79
N PHE A 45 -11.53 -0.10 16.99
CA PHE A 45 -11.81 0.20 15.58
C PHE A 45 -12.75 1.40 15.41
N ALA A 46 -13.78 1.53 16.26
CA ALA A 46 -14.66 2.69 16.27
C ALA A 46 -13.89 3.98 16.57
N PHE A 47 -12.99 3.96 17.55
CA PHE A 47 -12.12 5.08 17.88
C PHE A 47 -11.19 5.46 16.71
N PHE A 48 -10.55 4.47 16.08
CA PHE A 48 -9.71 4.71 14.90
C PHE A 48 -10.52 5.28 13.74
N SER A 49 -11.69 4.71 13.44
CA SER A 49 -12.58 5.22 12.39
C SER A 49 -13.01 6.66 12.67
N TYR A 50 -13.42 6.98 13.91
CA TYR A 50 -13.76 8.33 14.33
C TYR A 50 -12.59 9.31 14.13
N ARG A 51 -11.37 8.92 14.53
CA ARG A 51 -10.17 9.75 14.33
C ARG A 51 -9.89 9.98 12.84
N MET A 52 -10.10 8.97 12.00
CA MET A 52 -9.91 9.09 10.56
C MET A 52 -10.97 9.98 9.91
N PHE A 53 -12.24 9.88 10.31
CA PHE A 53 -13.31 10.79 9.86
C PHE A 53 -13.08 12.23 10.32
N LYS A 54 -12.57 12.44 11.54
CA LYS A 54 -12.18 13.76 12.03
C LYS A 54 -11.04 14.35 11.18
N ASN A 55 -10.05 13.53 10.85
CA ASN A 55 -8.95 13.96 9.98
C ASN A 55 -9.42 14.26 8.56
N LEU A 56 -10.44 13.54 8.05
CA LEU A 56 -10.99 13.74 6.71
C LEU A 56 -11.58 15.13 6.48
N LYS A 57 -12.07 15.79 7.54
CA LYS A 57 -12.55 17.18 7.51
C LYS A 57 -11.42 18.20 7.38
N ASN A 58 -10.19 17.83 7.72
CA ASN A 58 -9.02 18.71 7.72
C ASN A 58 -8.14 18.55 6.48
N ILE A 59 -8.42 17.58 5.59
CA ILE A 59 -7.62 17.36 4.37
C ILE A 59 -7.94 18.46 3.35
N ARG A 60 -6.99 19.39 3.13
CA ARG A 60 -7.07 20.41 2.08
C ARG A 60 -7.01 19.76 0.69
N GLU A 61 -7.61 20.40 -0.32
CA GLU A 61 -7.55 19.90 -1.71
C GLU A 61 -6.10 19.77 -2.24
N GLU A 62 -5.19 20.61 -1.73
CA GLU A 62 -3.75 20.58 -2.03
C GLU A 62 -3.04 19.33 -1.47
N GLU A 63 -3.56 18.72 -0.41
CA GLU A 63 -3.04 17.48 0.20
C GLU A 63 -3.56 16.21 -0.52
N GLN A 64 -4.42 16.35 -1.54
CA GLN A 64 -4.99 15.20 -2.26
C GLN A 64 -4.03 14.57 -3.27
N ALA A 65 -2.89 15.19 -3.53
CA ALA A 65 -1.81 14.63 -4.33
C ALA A 65 -0.98 13.64 -3.50
N TYR A 66 -0.68 12.47 -4.06
CA TYR A 66 0.30 11.51 -3.52
C TYR A 66 1.74 12.01 -3.76
N VAL A 67 1.97 13.28 -3.45
CA VAL A 67 3.20 14.06 -3.64
C VAL A 67 3.27 15.02 -2.46
N PRO A 68 4.44 15.29 -1.86
CA PRO A 68 4.53 16.28 -0.80
C PRO A 68 3.99 17.63 -1.32
N PRO A 69 3.30 18.42 -0.47
CA PRO A 69 2.85 19.76 -0.81
C PRO A 69 3.99 20.56 -1.46
N LEU A 70 3.68 21.41 -2.44
CA LEU A 70 4.70 22.22 -3.12
C LEU A 70 5.45 23.13 -2.13
N ASP A 71 4.72 23.62 -1.13
CA ASP A 71 5.15 24.44 0.00
C ASP A 71 5.79 23.65 1.15
N ALA A 72 5.84 22.31 1.09
CA ALA A 72 6.47 21.51 2.13
C ALA A 72 7.96 21.81 2.25
N THR A 73 8.45 21.79 3.49
CA THR A 73 9.87 21.98 3.79
C THR A 73 10.72 20.88 3.16
N VAL A 74 12.00 21.16 2.95
CA VAL A 74 12.92 20.18 2.36
C VAL A 74 13.02 18.91 3.22
N GLU A 75 12.97 19.06 4.55
CA GLU A 75 13.00 17.93 5.48
C GLU A 75 11.75 17.03 5.39
N GLU A 76 10.57 17.63 5.23
CA GLU A 76 9.32 16.89 5.04
C GLU A 76 9.32 16.13 3.71
N LYS A 77 9.78 16.77 2.63
CA LYS A 77 9.96 16.15 1.32
C LYS A 77 10.93 14.96 1.41
N ILE A 78 12.06 15.11 2.09
CA ILE A 78 13.03 14.02 2.30
C ILE A 78 12.39 12.88 3.10
N THR A 79 11.66 13.19 4.18
CA THR A 79 11.02 12.19 5.03
C THR A 79 9.96 11.40 4.25
N TYR A 80 9.21 12.07 3.39
CA TYR A 80 8.26 11.44 2.48
C TYR A 80 8.95 10.45 1.52
N TYR A 81 9.97 10.89 0.79
CA TYR A 81 10.67 10.02 -0.17
C TYR A 81 11.39 8.85 0.52
N LYS A 82 11.89 9.03 1.75
CA LYS A 82 12.43 7.91 2.54
C LYS A 82 11.37 6.86 2.87
N LYS A 83 10.15 7.27 3.25
CA LYS A 83 9.04 6.33 3.50
C LYS A 83 8.70 5.53 2.24
N ILE A 84 8.64 6.19 1.08
CA ILE A 84 8.44 5.50 -0.21
C ILE A 84 9.59 4.55 -0.48
N LEU A 85 10.85 4.98 -0.29
CA LEU A 85 12.03 4.15 -0.50
C LEU A 85 11.96 2.86 0.32
N TYR A 86 11.66 2.94 1.63
CA TYR A 86 11.51 1.75 2.48
C TYR A 86 10.39 0.83 1.99
N LEU A 87 9.27 1.41 1.57
CA LEU A 87 8.14 0.65 1.02
C LEU A 87 8.54 -0.06 -0.28
N SER A 88 9.23 0.63 -1.19
CA SER A 88 9.72 0.07 -2.46
C SER A 88 10.67 -1.11 -2.23
N VAL A 89 11.59 -0.99 -1.27
CA VAL A 89 12.55 -2.06 -0.93
C VAL A 89 11.85 -3.34 -0.49
N VAL A 90 10.64 -3.27 0.10
CA VAL A 90 9.87 -4.46 0.51
C VAL A 90 8.94 -4.93 -0.60
N ILE A 91 8.23 -4.02 -1.26
CA ILE A 91 7.21 -4.35 -2.27
C ILE A 91 7.83 -4.99 -3.50
N PHE A 92 8.95 -4.48 -4.02
CA PHE A 92 9.52 -4.99 -5.28
C PHE A 92 10.04 -6.43 -5.17
N PRO A 93 10.76 -6.83 -4.11
CA PRO A 93 11.11 -8.23 -3.90
C PRO A 93 9.89 -9.14 -3.75
N LEU A 94 8.88 -8.71 -2.97
CA LEU A 94 7.65 -9.49 -2.80
C LEU A 94 6.93 -9.69 -4.13
N LEU A 95 6.77 -8.62 -4.91
CA LEU A 95 6.15 -8.67 -6.24
C LEU A 95 6.94 -9.56 -7.20
N SER A 96 8.28 -9.50 -7.15
CA SER A 96 9.15 -10.35 -7.97
C SER A 96 8.96 -11.83 -7.63
N ILE A 97 8.87 -12.19 -6.34
CA ILE A 97 8.61 -13.57 -5.91
C ILE A 97 7.26 -14.06 -6.43
N ILE A 98 6.21 -13.25 -6.30
CA ILE A 98 4.86 -13.61 -6.79
C ILE A 98 4.88 -13.86 -8.30
N ILE A 99 5.46 -12.93 -9.07
CA ILE A 99 5.57 -13.07 -10.53
C ILE A 99 6.35 -14.33 -10.92
N ILE A 100 7.45 -14.62 -10.22
CA ILE A 100 8.24 -15.82 -10.49
C ILE A 100 7.43 -17.08 -10.21
N LEU A 101 6.67 -17.14 -9.12
CA LEU A 101 5.83 -18.30 -8.80
C LEU A 101 4.70 -18.48 -9.82
N ASP A 102 4.01 -17.40 -10.19
CA ASP A 102 2.92 -17.44 -11.18
C ASP A 102 3.45 -17.88 -12.55
N LEU A 103 4.55 -17.28 -13.03
CA LEU A 103 5.13 -17.62 -14.32
C LEU A 103 5.73 -19.03 -14.34
N ASN A 104 6.36 -19.49 -13.25
CA ASN A 104 6.82 -20.89 -13.14
C ASN A 104 5.65 -21.87 -13.20
N SER A 105 4.52 -21.53 -12.55
CA SER A 105 3.34 -22.39 -12.56
C SER A 105 2.75 -22.50 -13.97
N LEU A 106 2.72 -21.37 -14.70
CA LEU A 106 2.30 -21.33 -16.09
C LEU A 106 3.24 -22.13 -17.01
N GLU A 107 4.56 -21.91 -16.90
CA GLU A 107 5.57 -22.54 -17.77
C GLU A 107 5.72 -24.04 -17.51
N SER A 108 5.51 -24.49 -16.28
CA SER A 108 5.48 -25.91 -15.93
C SER A 108 4.21 -26.64 -16.41
N GLY A 109 3.22 -25.92 -16.94
CA GLY A 109 1.92 -26.47 -17.32
C GLY A 109 1.07 -26.92 -16.13
N SER A 110 1.40 -26.48 -14.91
CA SER A 110 0.62 -26.81 -13.71
C SER A 110 -0.69 -26.02 -13.63
N VAL A 111 -0.77 -24.89 -14.33
CA VAL A 111 -1.99 -24.08 -14.51
C VAL A 111 -2.11 -23.61 -15.95
N GLU A 112 -3.34 -23.45 -16.44
CA GLU A 112 -3.61 -22.99 -17.82
C GLU A 112 -3.54 -21.46 -17.96
N SER A 113 -3.75 -20.71 -16.88
CA SER A 113 -3.71 -19.24 -16.88
C SER A 113 -3.36 -18.66 -15.51
N VAL A 114 -2.75 -17.48 -15.51
CA VAL A 114 -2.40 -16.71 -14.30
C VAL A 114 -2.80 -15.25 -14.45
N ARG A 115 -3.17 -14.60 -13.34
CA ARG A 115 -3.51 -13.17 -13.32
C ARG A 115 -2.30 -12.37 -12.84
N ILE A 116 -1.46 -11.96 -13.79
CA ILE A 116 -0.26 -11.16 -13.54
C ILE A 116 -0.46 -9.69 -13.89
N TRP A 117 0.45 -8.85 -13.40
CA TRP A 117 0.44 -7.41 -13.68
C TRP A 117 0.61 -7.14 -15.18
N ALA A 118 -0.21 -6.27 -15.76
CA ALA A 118 -0.29 -6.07 -17.22
C ALA A 118 1.05 -5.76 -17.92
N PRO A 119 1.96 -4.91 -17.38
CA PRO A 119 3.28 -4.72 -17.98
C PRO A 119 4.12 -6.00 -18.01
N VAL A 120 3.98 -6.88 -17.01
CA VAL A 120 4.69 -8.17 -16.96
C VAL A 120 4.09 -9.14 -17.98
N ALA A 121 2.77 -9.17 -18.11
CA ALA A 121 2.08 -9.94 -19.15
C ALA A 121 2.54 -9.51 -20.55
N PHE A 122 2.60 -8.20 -20.79
CA PHE A 122 3.11 -7.66 -22.05
C PHE A 122 4.56 -8.08 -22.31
N MET A 123 5.44 -8.00 -21.29
CA MET A 123 6.83 -8.44 -21.42
C MET A 123 6.92 -9.94 -21.73
N TYR A 124 6.06 -10.75 -21.12
CA TYR A 124 5.99 -12.19 -21.35
C TYR A 124 5.56 -12.52 -22.77
N GLU A 125 4.50 -11.87 -23.27
CA GLU A 125 3.98 -12.11 -24.62
C GLU A 125 4.97 -11.69 -25.72
N GLN A 126 5.67 -10.57 -25.53
CA GLN A 126 6.54 -10.00 -26.56
C GLN A 126 7.99 -10.53 -26.50
N PHE A 127 8.51 -10.80 -25.30
CA PHE A 127 9.93 -11.11 -25.08
C PHE A 127 10.16 -12.43 -24.35
N GLY A 128 9.10 -13.13 -23.94
CA GLY A 128 9.15 -14.44 -23.30
C GLY A 128 9.40 -14.42 -21.79
N TYR A 129 9.52 -15.62 -21.23
CA TYR A 129 9.62 -15.91 -19.80
C TYR A 129 10.71 -15.12 -19.06
N TRP A 130 11.95 -15.17 -19.56
CA TRP A 130 13.10 -14.54 -18.89
C TRP A 130 12.96 -13.03 -18.79
N ALA A 131 12.46 -12.39 -19.85
CA ALA A 131 12.25 -10.95 -19.87
C ALA A 131 11.14 -10.53 -18.88
N ALA A 132 10.08 -11.33 -18.77
CA ALA A 132 8.99 -11.07 -17.84
C ALA A 132 9.41 -11.19 -16.38
N ILE A 133 10.20 -12.21 -16.03
CA ILE A 133 10.72 -12.40 -14.66
C ILE A 133 11.63 -11.26 -14.25
N LEU A 134 12.46 -10.77 -15.17
CA LEU A 134 13.39 -9.68 -14.88
C LEU A 134 12.73 -8.29 -14.86
N ALA A 135 11.52 -8.15 -15.40
CA ALA A 135 10.83 -6.86 -15.49
C ALA A 135 10.61 -6.21 -14.11
N ALA A 136 10.07 -6.96 -13.14
CA ALA A 136 9.81 -6.46 -11.79
C ALA A 136 11.08 -6.09 -11.00
N PRO A 137 12.14 -6.91 -10.93
CA PRO A 137 13.36 -6.54 -10.21
C PRO A 137 14.11 -5.38 -10.88
N ILE A 138 14.17 -5.32 -12.22
CA ILE A 138 14.78 -4.18 -12.92
C ILE A 138 14.01 -2.89 -12.62
N LEU A 139 12.68 -2.92 -12.70
CA LEU A 139 11.85 -1.76 -12.35
C LEU A 139 12.08 -1.34 -10.89
N GLY A 140 12.18 -2.30 -9.97
CA GLY A 140 12.47 -2.02 -8.57
C GLY A 140 13.81 -1.29 -8.38
N ILE A 141 14.86 -1.75 -9.06
CA ILE A 141 16.18 -1.09 -9.04
C ILE A 141 16.09 0.34 -9.59
N LEU A 142 15.38 0.55 -10.70
CA LEU A 142 15.21 1.87 -11.31
C LEU A 142 14.47 2.83 -10.37
N VAL A 143 13.37 2.39 -9.76
CA VAL A 143 12.58 3.20 -8.82
C VAL A 143 13.40 3.54 -7.58
N ILE A 144 14.07 2.56 -6.97
CA ILE A 144 14.94 2.78 -5.80
C ILE A 144 16.07 3.76 -6.13
N SER A 145 16.73 3.60 -7.28
CA SER A 145 17.80 4.48 -7.74
C SER A 145 17.30 5.91 -7.98
N GLY A 146 16.12 6.05 -8.59
CA GLY A 146 15.45 7.34 -8.80
C GLY A 146 15.12 8.04 -7.48
N LEU A 147 14.54 7.33 -6.52
CA LEU A 147 14.22 7.86 -5.19
C LEU A 147 15.48 8.30 -4.44
N LEU A 148 16.55 7.50 -4.48
CA LEU A 148 17.84 7.86 -3.88
C LEU A 148 18.42 9.13 -4.51
N ARG A 149 18.32 9.28 -5.84
CA ARG A 149 18.76 10.50 -6.55
C ARG A 149 17.97 11.71 -6.10
N VAL A 150 16.64 11.62 -6.01
CA VAL A 150 15.77 12.71 -5.55
C VAL A 150 16.11 13.12 -4.11
N ILE A 151 16.30 12.17 -3.21
CA ILE A 151 16.70 12.46 -1.81
C ILE A 151 18.06 13.17 -1.75
N ARG A 152 19.02 12.79 -2.60
CA ARG A 152 20.33 13.45 -2.67
C ARG A 152 20.21 14.89 -3.16
N LEU A 153 19.40 15.14 -4.19
CA LEU A 153 19.16 16.48 -4.74
C LEU A 153 18.52 17.41 -3.71
N LEU A 154 17.46 16.96 -3.04
CA LEU A 154 16.81 17.73 -1.96
C LEU A 154 17.80 18.04 -0.83
N ARG A 155 18.68 17.09 -0.48
CA ARG A 155 19.70 17.31 0.55
C ARG A 155 20.75 18.35 0.13
N SER A 156 21.09 18.46 -1.15
CA SER A 156 22.01 19.50 -1.63
C SER A 156 21.36 20.89 -1.62
N GLU A 157 20.07 20.99 -1.91
CA GLU A 157 19.33 22.26 -1.87
C GLU A 157 19.23 22.82 -0.44
N ASN A 158 19.11 21.97 0.58
CA ASN A 158 19.04 22.40 1.99
C ASN A 158 20.39 22.85 2.59
N LYS A 159 21.49 22.71 1.85
CA LYS A 159 22.84 23.13 2.29
C LYS A 159 23.25 24.50 1.77
N VAL A 160 22.44 25.08 0.88
CA VAL A 160 22.59 26.44 0.33
C VAL A 160 21.71 27.37 1.15
#